data_AF-A0A7C4V5R6-F1
#
_entry.id   AF-A0A7C4V5R6-F1
#
_cell.length_a   1.000
_cell.length_b   1.000
_cell.length_c   1.000
_cell.angle_alpha   90.00
_cell.angle_beta   90.00
_cell.angle_gamma   90.00
#
_symmetry.space_group_name_H-M   'P 1'
#
loop_
_entity.id
_entity.type
_entity.pdbx_description
1 polymer ?
#
loop_
_entity_poly.entity_id
_entity_poly.type
_entity_poly.pdbx_seq_one_letter_code
_entity_poly.pdbx_strand_id
1 'polypeptide(L)' 'GVSTPEQARALVGLADGIIVGSAVVERAVDGAAALREYVAGLRAALRQ' A
#
# COMPACT_ATOMS: atom_id res chain seq x y z
N GLY A 1 -0.62 2.40 9.78
CA GLY A 1 -0.47 3.86 9.61
C GLY A 1 -0.24 4.25 8.17
N VAL A 2 0.47 3.43 7.37
CA VAL A 2 0.56 3.64 5.92
C VAL A 2 -0.78 3.30 5.27
N SER A 3 -1.32 4.24 4.51
CA SER A 3 -2.62 4.13 3.84
C SER A 3 -2.56 4.55 2.38
N THR A 4 -1.45 5.15 1.92
CA THR A 4 -1.27 5.58 0.52
C THR A 4 0.07 5.15 -0.09
N PRO A 5 0.16 5.05 -1.43
CA PRO A 5 1.43 4.79 -2.13
C PRO A 5 2.52 5.84 -1.84
N GLU A 6 2.15 7.10 -1.67
CA GLU A 6 3.11 8.19 -1.40
C GLU A 6 3.77 8.02 -0.04
N GLN A 7 2.98 7.62 0.97
CA GLN A 7 3.51 7.30 2.30
C GLN A 7 4.44 6.08 2.24
N ALA A 8 4.12 5.06 1.44
CA ALA A 8 4.98 3.90 1.25
C ALA A 8 6.30 4.28 0.56
N ARG A 9 6.25 5.17 -0.44
CA ARG A 9 7.46 5.67 -1.13
C ARG A 9 8.42 6.39 -0.20
N ALA A 10 7.89 7.17 0.75
CA ALA A 10 8.70 7.91 1.71
C ALA A 10 9.53 7.01 2.65
N LEU A 11 9.21 5.71 2.72
CA LEU A 11 9.91 4.72 3.54
C LEU A 11 10.96 3.93 2.75
N VAL A 12 11.05 4.12 1.43
CA VAL A 12 12.05 3.47 0.59
C VAL A 12 13.45 3.88 1.03
N GLY A 13 14.32 2.89 1.27
CA GLY A 13 15.68 3.10 1.76
C GLY A 13 15.79 3.30 3.28
N LEU A 14 14.66 3.38 4.00
CA LEU A 14 14.62 3.42 5.47
C LEU A 14 14.22 2.08 6.08
N ALA A 15 13.56 1.22 5.31
CA ALA A 15 13.11 -0.10 5.75
C ALA A 15 13.22 -1.14 4.62
N ASP A 16 13.47 -2.40 5.00
CA ASP A 16 13.50 -3.54 4.07
C ASP A 16 12.09 -4.02 3.67
N GLY A 17 11.07 -3.59 4.41
CA GLY A 17 9.68 -3.98 4.17
C GLY A 17 8.67 -3.09 4.91
N ILE A 18 7.44 -3.08 4.41
CA ILE A 18 6.34 -2.28 4.95
C ILE A 18 5.14 -3.20 5.16
N ILE A 19 4.59 -3.20 6.38
CA ILE A 19 3.37 -3.94 6.72
C ILE A 19 2.18 -2.98 6.73
N VAL A 20 1.12 -3.35 6.00
CA VAL A 20 -0.13 -2.58 5.92
C VAL A 20 -1.31 -3.47 6.32
N GLY A 21 -2.00 -3.10 7.40
CA GLY A 21 -3.14 -3.85 7.94
C GLY A 21 -4.47 -3.13 7.72
N SER A 22 -4.74 -2.08 8.51
CA SER A 22 -6.05 -1.39 8.51
C SER A 22 -6.51 -0.93 7.13
N ALA A 23 -5.63 -0.30 6.35
CA ALA A 23 -5.96 0.14 5.00
C ALA A 23 -6.30 -1.02 4.04
N VAL A 24 -5.72 -2.21 4.23
CA VAL A 24 -6.08 -3.40 3.44
C VAL A 24 -7.50 -3.85 3.78
N VAL A 25 -7.86 -3.89 5.06
CA VAL A 25 -9.20 -4.26 5.52
C VAL A 25 -10.24 -3.25 5.02
N GLU A 26 -9.95 -1.95 5.15
CA GLU A 26 -10.84 -0.88 4.67
C GLU A 26 -11.09 -0.99 3.16
N ARG A 27 -10.04 -1.18 2.34
CA ARG A 27 -10.20 -1.32 0.87
C ARG A 27 -10.84 -2.64 0.45
N ALA A 28 -10.77 -3.67 1.28
CA ALA A 28 -11.45 -4.93 1.00
C ALA A 28 -12.97 -4.81 1.08
N VAL A 29 -13.50 -3.88 1.92
CA VAL A 29 -14.94 -3.58 2.00
C VAL A 29 -15.46 -3.03 0.67
N ASP A 30 -14.63 -2.24 -0.03
CA ASP A 30 -14.94 -1.70 -1.36
C ASP A 30 -14.86 -2.76 -2.48
N GLY A 31 -14.45 -3.98 -2.14
CA GLY A 31 -14.41 -5.14 -3.03
C GLY A 31 -13.04 -5.43 -3.65
N ALA A 32 -12.97 -6.56 -4.35
CA ALA A 32 -11.69 -7.10 -4.84
C ALA A 32 -11.00 -6.22 -5.89
N ALA A 33 -11.76 -5.44 -6.68
CA ALA A 33 -11.18 -4.51 -7.65
C ALA A 33 -10.45 -3.35 -6.96
N ALA A 34 -11.10 -2.70 -5.99
CA ALA A 34 -10.53 -1.62 -5.21
C ALA A 34 -9.28 -2.07 -4.44
N LEU A 35 -9.34 -3.26 -3.81
CA LEU A 35 -8.17 -3.82 -3.13
C LEU A 35 -7.01 -4.10 -4.10
N ARG A 36 -7.30 -4.62 -5.31
CA ARG A 36 -6.27 -4.85 -6.33
C ARG A 36 -5.61 -3.56 -6.80
N GLU A 37 -6.38 -2.51 -7.07
CA GLU A 37 -5.84 -1.20 -7.43
C GLU A 37 -4.97 -0.63 -6.32
N TYR A 38 -5.43 -0.72 -5.07
CA TYR A 38 -4.66 -0.26 -3.92
C TYR A 38 -3.30 -0.96 -3.80
N VAL A 39 -3.28 -2.30 -3.86
CA VAL A 39 -2.04 -3.10 -3.80
C VAL A 39 -1.14 -2.81 -5.00
N ALA A 40 -1.71 -2.64 -6.20
CA ALA A 40 -0.94 -2.28 -7.39
C ALA A 40 -0.26 -0.91 -7.24
N GLY A 41 -0.97 0.09 -6.70
CA GLY A 41 -0.43 1.41 -6.39
C GLY A 41 0.74 1.35 -5.39
N LEU A 42 0.57 0.60 -4.29
CA LEU A 42 1.64 0.38 -3.32
C LEU A 42 2.87 -0.26 -4.00
N ARG A 43 2.66 -1.30 -4.81
CA ARG A 43 3.75 -1.99 -5.50
C ARG A 43 4.49 -1.07 -6.46
N ALA A 44 3.76 -0.24 -7.21
CA ALA A 44 4.37 0.72 -8.13
C ALA A 44 5.23 1.75 -7.39
N ALA A 45 4.80 2.21 -6.21
CA ALA A 45 5.56 3.15 -5.40
C ALA A 45 6.89 2.58 -4.85
N LEU A 46 6.99 1.25 -4.71
CA LEU A 46 8.15 0.58 -4.11
C LEU A 46 9.17 0.03 -5.12
N ARG A 47 8.85 -0.01 -6.43
CA ARG A 47 9.68 -0.62 -7.49
C ARG A 47 10.65 0.36 -8.16
N GLN A 48 11.26 1.26 -7.41
CA GLN A 48 12.31 2.15 -7.93
C GLN A 48 13.60 1.38 -8.21
#